data_AF-A0AAW1U2M8-F1
#
_entry.id   AF-A0AAW1U2M8-F1
#
_cell.length_a   1.000
_cell.length_b   1.000
_cell.length_c   1.000
_cell.angle_alpha   90.00
_cell.angle_beta   90.00
_cell.angle_gamma   90.00
#
_symmetry.space_group_name_H-M   'P 1'
#
loop_
_entity.id
_entity.type
_entity.pdbx_description
1 polymer ?
#
loop_
_entity_poly.entity_id
_entity_poly.type
_entity_poly.pdbx_seq_one_letter_code
_entity_poly.pdbx_strand_id
1 'polypeptide(L)'
;MAPAPIVTGISPNEGPPGTRIKIRGENFGNKPYDLIGLTICGFDCLLSAEWKSPNKIIAISGPIKGKGEVIVTTRAGGIGTSNVTFKGYHETIGPMKESAVWVEEAPLFSWGRHSLSPSSYQQEDPLGLSVEGNEKKFPEDDLMTYFPGKCGDIASENFSPGWFLLENHQATSFNDLQAGLSHLRRKVEAQKEGQLSFLKANIGSVMDQIDTLITLEEKFKKDFAHDKLQ
;
A
#
# COMPACT_ATOMS: atom_id res chain seq x y z
N MET A 1 -17.50 44.96 6.37
CA MET A 1 -17.07 43.57 6.10
C MET A 1 -15.94 43.60 5.11
N ALA A 2 -14.89 42.82 5.33
CA ALA A 2 -13.88 42.63 4.29
C ALA A 2 -14.49 41.79 3.16
N PRO A 3 -14.08 41.98 1.90
CA PRO A 3 -14.55 41.15 0.79
C PRO A 3 -14.21 39.67 1.03
N ALA A 4 -15.07 38.79 0.54
CA ALA A 4 -14.84 37.35 0.62
C ALA A 4 -13.61 36.96 -0.20
N PRO A 5 -12.81 35.97 0.25
CA PRO A 5 -11.68 35.47 -0.53
C PRO A 5 -12.16 34.80 -1.82
N ILE A 6 -11.50 35.08 -2.94
CA ILE A 6 -11.84 34.50 -4.24
C ILE A 6 -10.60 33.82 -4.81
N VAL A 7 -10.72 32.53 -5.13
CA VAL A 7 -9.64 31.78 -5.78
C VAL A 7 -9.82 31.86 -7.30
N THR A 8 -8.84 32.45 -7.97
CA THR A 8 -8.85 32.66 -9.43
C THR A 8 -7.92 31.72 -10.18
N GLY A 9 -6.93 31.12 -9.50
CA GLY A 9 -5.98 30.23 -10.16
C GLY A 9 -5.25 29.30 -9.21
N ILE A 10 -4.89 28.13 -9.71
CA ILE A 10 -4.11 27.11 -9.00
C ILE A 10 -3.02 26.57 -9.92
N SER A 11 -1.85 26.26 -9.36
CA SER A 11 -0.73 25.70 -10.11
C SER A 11 0.08 24.75 -9.22
N PRO A 12 0.20 23.46 -9.59
CA PRO A 12 -0.49 22.79 -10.71
C PRO A 12 -2.02 22.66 -10.47
N ASN A 13 -2.79 22.43 -11.54
CA ASN A 13 -4.25 22.22 -11.48
C ASN A 13 -4.64 20.75 -11.27
N GLU A 14 -3.68 19.84 -11.39
CA GLU A 14 -3.82 18.42 -11.07
C GLU A 14 -2.54 17.86 -10.48
N GLY A 15 -2.64 16.75 -9.74
CA GLY A 15 -1.48 16.06 -9.18
C GLY A 15 -1.83 14.92 -8.22
N PRO A 16 -0.86 14.08 -7.85
CA PRO A 16 -1.03 13.07 -6.82
C PRO A 16 -1.17 13.67 -5.41
N PRO A 17 -1.63 12.88 -4.42
CA PRO A 17 -1.54 13.26 -3.01
C PRO A 17 -0.15 13.79 -2.62
N GLY A 18 -0.07 14.84 -1.81
CA GLY A 18 1.19 15.48 -1.47
C GLY A 18 1.70 16.52 -2.48
N THR A 19 0.92 16.85 -3.52
CA THR A 19 1.30 17.88 -4.49
C THR A 19 1.35 19.26 -3.84
N ARG A 20 2.46 19.98 -4.05
CA ARG A 20 2.59 21.37 -3.61
C ARG A 20 1.83 22.30 -4.57
N ILE A 21 0.70 22.84 -4.12
CA ILE A 21 -0.18 23.71 -4.89
C ILE A 21 0.09 25.18 -4.53
N LYS A 22 0.18 26.02 -5.55
CA LYS A 22 0.27 27.47 -5.45
C LYS A 22 -1.09 28.06 -5.81
N ILE A 23 -1.80 28.55 -4.81
CA ILE A 23 -3.15 29.11 -4.92
C ILE A 23 -3.02 30.63 -5.11
N ARG A 24 -3.67 31.15 -6.15
CA ARG A 24 -3.74 32.56 -6.51
C ARG A 24 -5.18 33.04 -6.45
N GLY A 25 -5.36 34.26 -6.00
CA GLY A 25 -6.68 34.83 -5.81
C GLY A 25 -6.63 36.23 -5.26
N GLU A 26 -7.71 36.64 -4.64
CA GLU A 26 -7.88 37.95 -4.03
C GLU A 26 -8.43 37.80 -2.61
N ASN A 27 -8.10 38.76 -1.75
CA ASN A 27 -8.65 38.90 -0.40
C ASN A 27 -8.35 37.73 0.56
N PHE A 28 -7.17 37.11 0.46
CA PHE A 28 -6.70 36.07 1.39
C PHE A 28 -6.26 36.60 2.77
N GLY A 29 -6.77 37.76 3.18
CA GLY A 29 -6.36 38.44 4.42
C GLY A 29 -5.09 39.26 4.27
N ASN A 30 -4.78 40.06 5.30
CA ASN A 30 -3.63 40.97 5.30
C ASN A 30 -2.45 40.40 6.08
N LYS A 31 -2.70 39.44 6.97
CA LYS A 31 -1.71 38.78 7.83
C LYS A 31 -1.87 37.26 7.75
N PRO A 32 -0.81 36.48 8.03
CA PRO A 32 -0.88 35.02 8.05
C PRO A 32 -1.99 34.48 8.97
N TYR A 33 -2.20 35.12 10.12
CA TYR A 33 -3.22 34.73 11.10
C TYR A 33 -4.67 35.01 10.65
N ASP A 34 -4.86 35.70 9.53
CA ASP A 34 -6.19 35.91 8.97
C ASP A 34 -6.67 34.69 8.19
N LEU A 35 -5.77 33.79 7.78
CA LEU A 35 -6.12 32.51 7.16
C LEU A 35 -6.50 31.51 8.25
N ILE A 36 -7.79 31.15 8.31
CA ILE A 36 -8.34 30.28 9.37
C ILE A 36 -8.84 28.94 8.84
N GLY A 37 -8.91 28.77 7.52
CA GLY A 37 -9.29 27.51 6.90
C GLY A 37 -8.84 27.44 5.44
N LEU A 38 -8.41 26.26 5.01
CA LEU A 38 -8.14 25.95 3.62
C LEU A 38 -8.62 24.54 3.33
N THR A 39 -9.56 24.41 2.39
CA THR A 39 -10.09 23.12 1.97
C THR A 39 -9.78 22.89 0.50
N ILE A 40 -9.12 21.77 0.17
CA ILE A 40 -8.82 21.38 -1.21
C ILE A 40 -9.55 20.06 -1.47
N CYS A 41 -10.49 20.09 -2.42
CA CYS A 41 -11.32 18.94 -2.80
C CYS A 41 -12.00 18.23 -1.61
N GLY A 42 -12.48 19.01 -0.64
CA GLY A 42 -13.15 18.51 0.57
C GLY A 42 -12.21 18.10 1.72
N PHE A 43 -10.89 18.16 1.54
CA PHE A 43 -9.92 17.88 2.60
C PHE A 43 -9.37 19.16 3.22
N ASP A 44 -9.36 19.22 4.55
CA ASP A 44 -8.71 20.30 5.28
C ASP A 44 -7.18 20.24 5.10
N CYS A 45 -6.63 21.31 4.55
CA CYS A 45 -5.22 21.48 4.25
C CYS A 45 -4.64 22.70 4.97
N LEU A 46 -5.30 23.20 6.02
CA LEU A 46 -4.84 24.38 6.77
C LEU A 46 -3.45 24.16 7.39
N LEU A 47 -3.17 22.97 7.94
CA LEU A 47 -1.87 22.66 8.56
C LEU A 47 -0.70 22.74 7.59
N SER A 48 -0.93 22.48 6.30
CA SER A 48 0.10 22.58 5.26
C SER A 48 0.09 23.94 4.56
N ALA A 49 -0.86 24.82 4.89
CA ALA A 49 -1.04 26.10 4.25
C ALA A 49 -0.04 27.13 4.76
N GLU A 50 0.72 27.69 3.84
CA GLU A 50 1.63 28.80 4.05
C GLU A 50 1.07 30.04 3.33
N TRP A 51 0.56 30.98 4.11
CA TRP A 51 0.17 32.30 3.61
C TRP A 51 1.42 33.09 3.18
N LYS A 52 1.42 33.63 1.96
CA LYS A 52 2.54 34.44 1.43
C LYS A 52 2.17 35.90 1.25
N SER A 53 0.97 36.16 0.74
CA SER A 53 0.48 37.51 0.50
C SER A 53 -1.06 37.49 0.41
N PRO A 54 -1.72 38.66 0.39
CA PRO A 54 -3.18 38.73 0.25
C PRO A 54 -3.75 38.07 -1.01
N ASN A 55 -2.90 37.73 -1.99
CA ASN A 55 -3.29 37.13 -3.26
C ASN A 55 -2.64 35.76 -3.50
N LYS A 56 -1.92 35.20 -2.50
CA LYS A 56 -1.14 33.97 -2.67
C LYS A 56 -1.02 33.13 -1.40
N ILE A 57 -1.37 31.85 -1.55
CA ILE A 57 -1.17 30.80 -0.54
C ILE A 57 -0.42 29.64 -1.20
N ILE A 58 0.46 28.98 -0.48
CA ILE A 58 1.09 27.72 -0.89
C ILE A 58 0.59 26.64 0.06
N ALA A 59 0.14 25.51 -0.44
CA ALA A 59 -0.32 24.41 0.41
C ALA A 59 0.03 23.07 -0.20
N ILE A 60 -0.05 22.01 0.61
CA ILE A 60 0.15 20.63 0.16
C ILE A 60 -1.22 19.96 0.12
N SER A 61 -1.55 19.35 -1.02
CA SER A 61 -2.82 18.66 -1.23
C SER A 61 -2.92 17.40 -0.38
N GLY A 62 -4.08 17.17 0.24
CA GLY A 62 -4.38 15.94 0.97
C GLY A 62 -4.51 14.69 0.07
N PRO A 63 -4.95 13.55 0.64
CA PRO A 63 -5.21 12.30 -0.09
C PRO A 63 -6.48 12.40 -0.95
N ILE A 64 -6.39 13.14 -2.05
CA ILE A 64 -7.52 13.48 -2.90
C ILE A 64 -7.63 12.52 -4.09
N LYS A 65 -8.85 12.09 -4.38
CA LYS A 65 -9.21 11.40 -5.63
C LYS A 65 -10.35 12.18 -6.30
N GLY A 66 -10.20 12.50 -7.58
CA GLY A 66 -11.20 13.21 -8.37
C GLY A 66 -11.03 14.73 -8.37
N LYS A 67 -12.02 15.43 -8.95
CA LYS A 67 -12.06 16.89 -9.07
C LYS A 67 -12.80 17.51 -7.89
N GLY A 68 -12.31 18.64 -7.40
CA GLY A 68 -13.00 19.39 -6.35
C GLY A 68 -12.54 20.84 -6.29
N GLU A 69 -13.27 21.64 -5.52
CA GLU A 69 -13.02 23.07 -5.36
C GLU A 69 -11.92 23.35 -4.34
N VAL A 70 -11.35 24.56 -4.42
CA VAL A 70 -10.35 25.05 -3.48
C VAL A 70 -10.93 26.23 -2.71
N ILE A 71 -11.35 25.98 -1.47
CA ILE A 71 -12.06 26.95 -0.64
C ILE A 71 -11.09 27.54 0.37
N VAL A 72 -10.98 28.85 0.40
CA VAL A 72 -10.16 29.60 1.38
C VAL A 72 -11.11 30.27 2.36
N THR A 73 -10.84 30.15 3.66
CA THR A 73 -11.63 30.81 4.70
C THR A 73 -10.75 31.81 5.45
N THR A 74 -11.17 33.07 5.47
CA THR A 74 -10.47 34.13 6.20
C THR A 74 -11.31 34.64 7.37
N ARG A 75 -10.62 35.13 8.41
CA ARG A 75 -11.27 35.67 9.60
C ARG A 75 -12.19 36.86 9.31
N ALA A 76 -11.81 37.71 8.37
CA ALA A 76 -12.52 38.95 8.06
C ALA A 76 -13.52 38.83 6.90
N GLY A 77 -13.23 37.97 5.91
CA GLY A 77 -14.03 37.79 4.69
C GLY A 77 -14.90 36.52 4.71
N GLY A 78 -14.77 35.65 5.71
CA GLY A 78 -15.53 34.42 5.81
C GLY A 78 -15.09 33.37 4.80
N ILE A 79 -16.04 32.52 4.38
CA ILE A 79 -15.83 31.44 3.42
C ILE A 79 -15.73 32.02 2.02
N GLY A 80 -14.67 31.64 1.30
CA GLY A 80 -14.42 32.06 -0.06
C GLY A 80 -15.10 31.22 -1.13
N THR A 81 -14.97 31.69 -2.37
CA THR A 81 -15.44 30.97 -3.56
C THR A 81 -14.27 30.65 -4.47
N SER A 82 -14.40 29.58 -5.26
CA SER A 82 -13.38 29.16 -6.22
C SER A 82 -13.93 29.14 -7.63
N ASN A 83 -13.23 29.80 -8.56
CA ASN A 83 -13.54 29.70 -9.99
C ASN A 83 -12.78 28.54 -10.67
N VAL A 84 -11.94 27.84 -9.91
CA VAL A 84 -11.07 26.77 -10.40
C VAL A 84 -11.21 25.51 -9.55
N THR A 85 -10.99 24.37 -10.19
CA THR A 85 -11.04 23.05 -9.53
C THR A 85 -9.68 22.39 -9.60
N PHE A 86 -9.26 21.77 -8.49
CA PHE A 86 -8.09 20.90 -8.47
C PHE A 86 -8.51 19.45 -8.76
N LYS A 87 -7.68 18.70 -9.49
CA LYS A 87 -7.91 17.28 -9.78
C LYS A 87 -6.83 16.43 -9.12
N GLY A 88 -7.20 15.71 -8.07
CA GLY A 88 -6.37 14.66 -7.49
C GLY A 88 -6.47 13.38 -8.32
N TYR A 89 -5.35 12.82 -8.75
CA TYR A 89 -5.31 11.48 -9.32
C TYR A 89 -4.36 10.60 -8.53
N HIS A 90 -4.60 9.30 -8.51
CA HIS A 90 -3.59 8.39 -7.99
C HIS A 90 -2.59 8.15 -9.11
N GLU A 91 -1.32 8.42 -8.83
CA GLU A 91 -0.29 8.09 -9.79
C GLU A 91 -0.10 6.57 -9.76
N THR A 92 -0.43 5.91 -10.87
CA THR A 92 -0.03 4.52 -11.08
C THR A 92 1.47 4.55 -11.36
N ILE A 93 2.26 4.41 -10.29
CA ILE A 93 3.72 4.31 -10.41
C ILE A 93 4.01 3.04 -11.20
N GLY A 94 4.37 3.20 -12.47
CA GLY A 94 4.85 2.10 -13.30
C GLY A 94 6.24 1.66 -12.85
N PRO A 95 6.65 0.42 -13.14
CA PRO A 95 7.95 -0.13 -12.74
C PRO A 95 9.16 0.67 -13.26
N MET A 96 8.96 1.51 -14.28
CA MET A 96 10.03 2.30 -14.91
C MET A 96 10.08 3.75 -14.43
N LYS A 97 9.27 4.15 -13.43
CA LYS A 97 9.25 5.56 -12.98
C LYS A 97 10.44 5.82 -12.04
N GLU A 98 11.35 6.70 -12.44
CA GLU A 98 12.51 7.12 -11.63
C GLU A 98 12.08 7.68 -10.27
N SER A 99 12.76 7.23 -9.20
CA SER A 99 12.57 7.72 -7.83
C SER A 99 13.88 8.36 -7.33
N ALA A 100 13.77 9.56 -6.74
CA ALA A 100 14.90 10.28 -6.16
C ALA A 100 15.14 9.94 -4.67
N VAL A 101 14.46 8.92 -4.15
CA VAL A 101 14.61 8.47 -2.76
C VAL A 101 15.80 7.54 -2.66
N TRP A 102 16.92 8.05 -2.15
CA TRP A 102 18.02 7.22 -1.68
C TRP A 102 17.62 6.64 -0.33
N VAL A 103 17.27 5.36 -0.29
CA VAL A 103 17.11 4.63 0.97
C VAL A 103 18.51 4.27 1.45
N GLU A 104 18.91 4.76 2.63
CA GLU A 104 20.06 4.19 3.32
C GLU A 104 19.68 2.78 3.79
N GLU A 105 20.18 1.78 3.06
CA GLU A 105 20.09 0.38 3.46
C GLU A 105 20.87 0.20 4.77
N ALA A 106 20.17 0.08 5.88
CA ALA A 106 20.77 -0.38 7.12
C ALA A 106 21.33 -1.81 6.87
N PRO A 107 22.62 -2.06 7.13
CA PRO A 107 23.22 -3.35 6.83
C PRO A 107 22.75 -4.37 7.87
N LEU A 108 21.69 -5.11 7.54
CA LEU A 108 21.36 -6.35 8.23
C LEU A 108 22.24 -7.45 7.63
N PHE A 109 23.26 -7.82 8.41
CA PHE A 109 24.09 -9.00 8.22
C PHE A 109 23.28 -10.22 7.73
N SER A 110 23.58 -10.75 6.53
CA SER A 110 24.17 -12.09 6.37
C SER A 110 24.02 -12.67 4.95
N TRP A 111 25.18 -13.01 4.38
CA TRP A 111 25.45 -14.18 3.53
C TRP A 111 24.80 -14.26 2.14
N GLY A 112 25.65 -14.10 1.13
CA GLY A 112 25.40 -14.57 -0.24
C GLY A 112 25.16 -13.41 -1.20
N ARG A 113 26.09 -13.23 -2.14
CA ARG A 113 26.06 -12.19 -3.16
C ARG A 113 24.76 -12.28 -3.99
N HIS A 114 23.90 -11.28 -3.89
CA HIS A 114 22.93 -10.95 -4.93
C HIS A 114 22.88 -9.43 -5.15
N SER A 115 22.75 -9.06 -6.42
CA SER A 115 22.62 -7.72 -6.95
C SER A 115 21.54 -6.91 -6.22
N LEU A 116 21.88 -5.71 -5.77
CA LEU A 116 21.06 -4.80 -4.96
C LEU A 116 20.01 -4.06 -5.79
N SER A 117 19.08 -4.79 -6.41
CA SER A 117 17.82 -4.22 -6.88
C SER A 117 16.72 -4.67 -5.92
N PRO A 118 15.95 -3.75 -5.31
CA PRO A 118 14.85 -4.12 -4.43
C PRO A 118 13.76 -4.77 -5.28
N SER A 119 13.76 -6.10 -5.31
CA SER A 119 12.56 -6.84 -5.65
C SER A 119 11.51 -6.41 -4.65
N SER A 120 10.50 -5.71 -5.16
CA SER A 120 9.16 -5.69 -4.61
C SER A 120 8.82 -7.02 -3.93
N TYR A 121 7.88 -7.00 -2.98
CA TYR A 121 7.06 -8.15 -2.62
C TYR A 121 6.29 -8.72 -3.84
N GLN A 122 6.95 -8.93 -4.98
CA GLN A 122 6.60 -9.94 -5.96
C GLN A 122 6.78 -11.24 -5.21
N GLN A 123 5.67 -11.73 -4.66
CA GLN A 123 5.49 -13.16 -4.51
C GLN A 123 5.92 -13.75 -5.85
N GLU A 124 7.11 -14.36 -5.89
CA GLU A 124 7.62 -14.97 -7.11
C GLU A 124 6.51 -15.83 -7.69
N ASP A 125 6.31 -15.73 -9.01
CA ASP A 125 5.34 -16.57 -9.69
C ASP A 125 5.51 -18.00 -9.18
N PRO A 126 4.46 -18.62 -8.61
CA PRO A 126 4.54 -19.99 -8.09
C PRO A 126 5.05 -20.98 -9.14
N LEU A 127 4.81 -20.71 -10.43
CA LEU A 127 5.29 -21.54 -11.53
C LEU A 127 6.77 -21.28 -11.88
N GLY A 128 7.36 -20.19 -11.39
CA GLY A 128 8.75 -19.82 -11.69
C GLY A 128 8.99 -19.53 -13.17
N LEU A 129 7.94 -19.14 -13.90
CA LEU A 129 8.02 -18.82 -15.31
C LEU A 129 8.15 -17.30 -15.47
N SER A 130 8.95 -16.86 -16.44
CA SER A 130 8.96 -15.44 -16.79
C SER A 130 7.67 -15.09 -17.52
N VAL A 131 6.97 -14.07 -17.02
CA VAL A 131 5.80 -13.45 -17.67
C VAL A 131 6.19 -12.19 -18.47
N GLU A 132 7.49 -11.96 -18.66
CA GLU A 132 8.04 -10.81 -19.37
C GLU A 132 7.64 -10.88 -20.86
N GLY A 133 6.70 -10.02 -21.25
CA GLY A 133 6.12 -9.98 -22.61
C GLY A 133 4.60 -10.23 -22.68
N ASN A 134 3.95 -10.59 -21.56
CA ASN A 134 2.49 -10.73 -21.52
C ASN A 134 1.81 -9.35 -21.31
N GLU A 135 1.84 -8.49 -22.33
CA GLU A 135 1.31 -7.12 -22.26
C GLU A 135 -0.23 -7.05 -22.29
N LYS A 136 -0.88 -8.10 -22.83
CA LYS A 136 -2.33 -8.20 -22.81
C LYS A 136 -2.73 -8.87 -21.51
N LYS A 137 -3.61 -8.23 -20.74
CA LYS A 137 -4.29 -8.85 -19.59
C LYS A 137 -5.63 -9.41 -20.07
N PHE A 138 -6.01 -10.58 -19.57
CA PHE A 138 -7.33 -11.12 -19.85
C PHE A 138 -8.38 -10.19 -19.24
N PRO A 139 -9.48 -9.84 -19.94
CA PRO A 139 -10.46 -8.88 -19.42
C PRO A 139 -11.06 -9.36 -18.09
N GLU A 140 -11.06 -8.49 -17.09
CA GLU A 140 -11.58 -8.81 -15.75
C GLU A 140 -13.08 -9.12 -15.78
N ASP A 141 -13.84 -8.44 -16.64
CA ASP A 141 -15.29 -8.69 -16.84
C ASP A 141 -15.57 -10.14 -17.29
N ASP A 142 -14.71 -10.69 -18.16
CA ASP A 142 -14.83 -12.07 -18.61
C ASP A 142 -14.48 -13.03 -17.46
N LEU A 143 -13.45 -12.73 -16.68
CA LEU A 143 -13.06 -13.54 -15.51
C LEU A 143 -14.16 -13.58 -14.44
N MET A 144 -14.79 -12.43 -14.15
CA MET A 144 -15.94 -12.34 -13.24
C MET A 144 -17.13 -13.18 -13.72
N THR A 145 -17.29 -13.32 -15.05
CA THR A 145 -18.33 -14.14 -15.66
C THR A 145 -18.02 -15.63 -15.56
N TYR A 146 -16.78 -16.05 -15.85
CA TYR A 146 -16.36 -17.45 -15.77
C TYR A 146 -16.20 -17.96 -14.33
N PHE A 147 -15.83 -17.09 -13.40
CA PHE A 147 -15.50 -17.44 -12.02
C PHE A 147 -16.16 -16.48 -11.02
N PRO A 148 -17.50 -16.52 -10.88
CA PRO A 148 -18.22 -15.59 -10.01
C PRO A 148 -17.83 -15.76 -8.54
N GLY A 149 -17.47 -14.65 -7.89
CA GLY A 149 -17.07 -14.64 -6.48
C GLY A 149 -15.71 -15.29 -6.19
N LYS A 150 -14.88 -15.52 -7.21
CA LYS A 150 -13.50 -16.00 -7.08
C LYS A 150 -12.52 -14.91 -7.50
N CYS A 151 -11.23 -15.11 -7.22
CA CYS A 151 -10.16 -14.19 -7.61
C CYS A 151 -8.83 -14.91 -7.84
N GLY A 152 -7.88 -14.23 -8.47
CA GLY A 152 -6.52 -14.72 -8.73
C GLY A 152 -5.54 -14.53 -7.58
N ASP A 153 -5.94 -13.92 -6.46
CA ASP A 153 -5.06 -13.67 -5.33
C ASP A 153 -4.77 -14.95 -4.55
N ILE A 154 -3.50 -15.37 -4.52
CA ILE A 154 -3.04 -16.61 -3.88
C ILE A 154 -3.27 -16.57 -2.35
N ALA A 155 -3.29 -15.38 -1.75
CA ALA A 155 -3.54 -15.22 -0.31
C ALA A 155 -5.02 -15.24 0.06
N SER A 156 -5.92 -15.21 -0.92
CA SER A 156 -7.37 -15.13 -0.71
C SER A 156 -7.99 -16.50 -0.48
N GLU A 157 -8.96 -16.60 0.42
CA GLU A 157 -9.79 -17.80 0.60
C GLU A 157 -10.64 -18.13 -0.64
N ASN A 158 -10.87 -17.13 -1.50
CA ASN A 158 -11.63 -17.26 -2.74
C ASN A 158 -10.73 -17.48 -3.97
N PHE A 159 -9.50 -17.93 -3.77
CA PHE A 159 -8.55 -18.19 -4.84
C PHE A 159 -9.08 -19.22 -5.86
N SER A 160 -8.89 -18.92 -7.15
CA SER A 160 -9.13 -19.84 -8.25
C SER A 160 -7.87 -20.00 -9.10
N PRO A 161 -7.34 -21.23 -9.25
CA PRO A 161 -6.19 -21.50 -10.12
C PRO A 161 -6.47 -21.16 -11.59
N GLY A 162 -7.70 -21.36 -12.05
CA GLY A 162 -8.10 -21.04 -13.42
C GLY A 162 -8.09 -19.54 -13.69
N TRP A 163 -8.56 -18.74 -12.73
CA TRP A 163 -8.46 -17.28 -12.80
C TRP A 163 -7.00 -16.85 -12.87
N PHE A 164 -6.17 -17.34 -11.94
CA PHE A 164 -4.76 -16.98 -11.85
C PHE A 164 -3.99 -17.28 -13.15
N LEU A 165 -4.23 -18.44 -13.75
CA LEU A 165 -3.57 -18.83 -15.00
C LEU A 165 -4.02 -17.99 -16.20
N LEU A 166 -5.30 -17.64 -16.30
CA LEU A 166 -5.79 -16.77 -17.38
C LEU A 166 -5.28 -15.34 -17.21
N GLU A 167 -5.24 -14.84 -15.99
CA GLU A 167 -4.76 -13.51 -15.69
C GLU A 167 -3.26 -13.34 -15.96
N ASN A 168 -2.43 -14.30 -15.54
CA ASN A 168 -0.97 -14.16 -15.55
C ASN A 168 -0.26 -14.95 -16.67
N HIS A 169 -0.84 -16.08 -17.11
CA HIS A 169 -0.20 -17.05 -18.01
C HIS A 169 -0.99 -17.35 -19.28
N GLN A 170 -1.94 -16.50 -19.69
CA GLN A 170 -2.72 -16.75 -20.92
C GLN A 170 -1.86 -16.91 -22.19
N ALA A 171 -0.70 -16.26 -22.25
CA ALA A 171 0.22 -16.34 -23.39
C ALA A 171 1.29 -17.43 -23.22
N THR A 172 1.29 -18.16 -22.10
CA THR A 172 2.27 -19.20 -21.78
C THR A 172 1.90 -20.50 -22.48
N SER A 173 2.88 -21.20 -23.06
CA SER A 173 2.61 -22.47 -23.74
C SER A 173 2.27 -23.59 -22.75
N PHE A 174 1.53 -24.60 -23.21
CA PHE A 174 1.21 -25.77 -22.37
C PHE A 174 2.46 -26.49 -21.84
N ASN A 175 3.52 -26.57 -22.64
CA ASN A 175 4.79 -27.20 -22.22
C ASN A 175 5.47 -26.39 -21.11
N ASP A 176 5.44 -25.05 -21.19
CA ASP A 176 6.01 -24.19 -20.17
C ASP A 176 5.20 -24.27 -18.88
N LEU A 177 3.86 -24.32 -18.97
CA LEU A 177 2.99 -24.56 -17.81
C LEU A 177 3.28 -25.91 -17.14
N GLN A 178 3.57 -26.96 -17.93
CA GLN A 178 3.96 -28.27 -17.39
C GLN A 178 5.32 -28.21 -16.69
N ALA A 179 6.28 -27.45 -17.23
CA ALA A 179 7.56 -27.19 -16.58
C ALA A 179 7.36 -26.40 -15.27
N GLY A 180 6.51 -25.38 -15.28
CA GLY A 180 6.16 -24.59 -14.11
C GLY A 180 5.46 -25.39 -13.01
N LEU A 181 4.60 -26.34 -13.38
CA LEU A 181 4.00 -27.28 -12.43
C LEU A 181 5.05 -28.17 -11.77
N SER A 182 6.05 -28.63 -12.54
CA SER A 182 7.16 -29.42 -12.00
C SER A 182 8.03 -28.60 -11.04
N HIS A 183 8.25 -27.32 -11.37
CA HIS A 183 8.92 -26.35 -10.51
C HIS A 183 8.18 -26.15 -9.19
N LEU A 184 6.87 -25.89 -9.26
CA LEU A 184 6.02 -25.69 -8.09
C LEU A 184 6.02 -26.91 -7.17
N ARG A 185 5.89 -28.12 -7.72
CA ARG A 185 5.96 -29.38 -6.93
C ARG A 185 7.27 -29.47 -6.16
N ARG A 186 8.41 -29.22 -6.81
CA ARG A 186 9.72 -29.23 -6.17
C ARG A 186 9.82 -28.18 -5.05
N LYS A 187 9.27 -26.97 -5.25
CA LYS A 187 9.27 -25.90 -4.24
C LYS A 187 8.45 -26.30 -3.00
N VAL A 188 7.29 -26.93 -3.21
CA VAL A 188 6.43 -27.44 -2.12
C VAL A 188 7.11 -28.58 -1.36
N GLU A 189 7.76 -29.51 -2.05
CA GLU A 189 8.49 -30.61 -1.41
C GLU A 189 9.68 -30.11 -0.58
N ALA A 190 10.47 -29.18 -1.13
CA ALA A 190 11.60 -28.58 -0.44
C ALA A 190 11.19 -27.83 0.84
N GLN A 191 10.05 -27.13 0.83
CA GLN A 191 9.54 -26.48 2.05
C GLN A 191 9.16 -27.48 3.14
N LYS A 192 8.47 -28.57 2.77
CA LYS A 192 8.12 -29.65 3.71
C LYS A 192 9.37 -30.28 4.30
N GLU A 193 10.38 -30.55 3.47
CA GLU A 193 11.66 -31.10 3.92
C GLU A 193 12.43 -30.13 4.83
N GLY A 194 12.42 -28.83 4.53
CA GLY A 194 13.01 -27.79 5.39
C GLY A 194 12.38 -27.72 6.78
N GLN A 195 11.06 -27.75 6.88
CA GLN A 195 10.35 -27.78 8.17
C GLN A 195 10.63 -29.08 8.95
N LEU A 196 10.64 -30.22 8.25
CA LEU A 196 10.95 -31.51 8.85
C LEU A 196 12.41 -31.62 9.29
N SER A 197 13.35 -31.04 8.55
CA SER A 197 14.77 -31.06 8.91
C SER A 197 15.07 -30.17 10.11
N PHE A 198 14.41 -29.01 10.23
CA PHE A 198 14.46 -28.18 11.44
C PHE A 198 13.95 -28.94 12.66
N LEU A 199 12.79 -29.61 12.54
CA LEU A 199 12.23 -30.39 13.63
C LEU A 199 13.14 -31.56 14.00
N LYS A 200 13.69 -32.28 13.02
CA LYS A 200 14.62 -33.40 13.25
C LYS A 200 15.90 -32.96 13.96
N ALA A 201 16.48 -31.83 13.57
CA ALA A 201 17.71 -31.31 14.17
C ALA A 201 17.51 -30.85 15.63
N ASN A 202 16.30 -30.37 15.95
CA ASN A 202 15.99 -29.78 17.26
C ASN A 202 15.03 -30.62 18.11
N ILE A 203 14.78 -31.88 17.73
CA ILE A 203 13.72 -32.70 18.33
C ILE A 203 13.91 -32.89 19.84
N GLY A 204 15.15 -33.02 20.30
CA GLY A 204 15.47 -33.11 21.73
C GLY A 204 15.04 -31.86 22.50
N SER A 205 15.43 -30.67 22.02
CA SER A 205 15.07 -29.40 22.66
C SER A 205 13.56 -29.16 22.66
N VAL A 206 12.85 -29.59 21.63
CA VAL A 206 11.39 -29.48 21.56
C VAL A 206 10.71 -30.42 22.56
N MET A 207 11.21 -31.65 22.71
CA MET A 207 10.69 -32.59 23.71
C MET A 207 10.94 -32.09 25.13
N ASP A 208 12.14 -31.57 25.42
CA ASP A 208 12.45 -30.97 26.72
C ASP A 208 11.53 -29.78 27.05
N GLN A 209 11.19 -28.96 26.04
CA GLN A 209 10.23 -27.86 26.18
C GLN A 209 8.80 -28.36 26.45
N ILE A 210 8.40 -29.47 25.83
CA ILE A 210 7.09 -30.08 26.09
C ILE A 210 7.04 -30.66 27.52
N ASP A 211 8.07 -31.37 27.95
CA ASP A 211 8.15 -31.96 29.29
C ASP A 211 8.13 -30.89 30.40
N THR A 212 8.82 -29.76 30.17
CA THR A 212 8.79 -28.62 31.09
C THR A 212 7.40 -27.97 31.15
N LEU A 213 6.71 -27.83 30.01
CA LEU A 213 5.33 -27.32 29.96
C LEU A 213 4.34 -28.24 30.68
N ILE A 214 4.44 -29.55 30.48
CA ILE A 214 3.61 -30.55 31.20
C ILE A 214 3.85 -30.44 32.70
N THR A 215 5.12 -30.36 33.11
CA THR A 215 5.48 -30.20 34.53
C THR A 215 4.91 -28.91 35.14
N LEU A 216 4.93 -27.82 34.38
CA LEU A 216 4.33 -26.54 34.78
C LEU A 216 2.81 -26.65 34.91
N GLU A 217 2.15 -27.29 33.96
CA GLU A 217 0.69 -27.52 33.99
C GLU A 217 0.29 -28.35 35.22
N GLU A 218 1.03 -29.41 35.53
CA GLU A 218 0.78 -30.24 36.71
C GLU A 218 0.95 -29.46 38.01
N LYS A 219 1.99 -28.64 38.12
CA LYS A 219 2.21 -27.77 39.29
C LYS A 219 1.09 -26.75 39.44
N PHE A 220 0.72 -26.09 38.34
CA PHE A 220 -0.37 -25.13 38.33
C PHE A 220 -1.71 -25.76 38.78
N LYS A 221 -2.03 -26.97 38.31
CA LYS A 221 -3.23 -27.70 38.75
C LYS A 221 -3.19 -28.07 40.23
N LYS A 222 -2.02 -28.43 40.76
CA LYS A 222 -1.83 -28.73 42.19
C LYS A 222 -2.01 -27.49 43.06
N ASP A 223 -1.41 -26.38 42.67
CA ASP A 223 -1.54 -25.10 43.39
C ASP A 223 -2.99 -24.61 43.37
N PHE A 224 -3.67 -24.70 42.23
CA PHE A 224 -5.09 -24.36 42.11
C PHE A 224 -6.01 -25.27 42.95
N ALA A 225 -5.67 -26.56 43.09
CA ALA A 225 -6.41 -27.48 43.94
C ALA A 225 -6.17 -27.21 45.44
N HIS A 226 -4.95 -26.78 45.81
CA HIS A 226 -4.61 -26.39 47.18
C HIS A 226 -5.32 -25.09 47.60
N ASP A 227 -5.42 -24.11 46.70
CA ASP A 227 -6.06 -22.81 46.95
C ASP A 227 -7.60 -22.91 47.10
N LYS A 228 -8.22 -24.00 46.59
CA LYS A 228 -9.65 -24.31 46.78
C LYS A 228 -9.97 -25.04 48.09
N LEU A 229 -8.97 -25.49 48.85
CA LEU A 229 -9.13 -26.25 50.09
C LEU A 229 -8.85 -25.41 51.35
N GLN A 230 -8.53 -24.12 51.21
CA GLN A 230 -8.56 -23.11 52.26
C GLN A 230 -9.85 -22.27 52.18
#